data_AF-A0A495JD19-F1
#
_entry.id   AF-A0A495JD19-F1
#
_cell.length_a   1.000
_cell.length_b   1.000
_cell.length_c   1.000
_cell.angle_alpha   90.00
_cell.angle_beta   90.00
_cell.angle_gamma   90.00
#
_symmetry.space_group_name_H-M   'P 1'
#
loop_
_entity.id
_entity.type
_entity.pdbx_description
1 polymer ?
#
loop_
_entity_poly.entity_id
_entity_poly.type
_entity_poly.pdbx_seq_one_letter_code
_entity_poly.pdbx_strand_id
1 'polypeptide(L)'
;MKISNLSRRSGVSVPTIKFYLREQLLPPGAPTARNQAEYDETHVSRLRLIRLLTGIGMMSLASVREVLAAIDNNCLSPQRLAQVVNRALLPEHAMPSSDPGCHDPPASRVGSFLDGVGWNVRADAPERESLVRVLTALEGLGVPCIEDVFAPYVDAAERLAVREIERQLGTGGAATVVARVVLFEVAFAIMRRMAYTHHLGLRTESDGCPPTR
;
A
#
# COMPACT_ATOMS: atom_id res chain seq x y z
N MET A 1 -17.95 -1.99 -26.57
CA MET A 1 -18.07 -3.45 -26.27
C MET A 1 -19.22 -3.72 -25.30
N LYS A 2 -19.96 -4.84 -25.42
CA LYS A 2 -21.05 -5.20 -24.49
C LYS A 2 -20.51 -5.76 -23.16
N ILE A 3 -21.34 -5.82 -22.12
CA ILE A 3 -20.95 -6.24 -20.75
C ILE A 3 -20.39 -7.68 -20.67
N SER A 4 -20.86 -8.60 -21.52
CA SER A 4 -20.34 -9.96 -21.59
C SER A 4 -18.90 -10.01 -22.10
N ASN A 5 -18.56 -9.17 -23.09
CA ASN A 5 -17.19 -9.00 -23.57
C ASN A 5 -16.31 -8.30 -22.53
N LEU A 6 -16.84 -7.29 -21.83
CA LEU A 6 -16.15 -6.63 -20.72
C LEU A 6 -15.77 -7.64 -19.62
N SER A 7 -16.71 -8.50 -19.23
CA SER A 7 -16.49 -9.59 -18.28
C SER A 7 -15.36 -10.52 -18.72
N ARG A 8 -15.44 -11.04 -19.95
CA ARG A 8 -14.43 -11.95 -20.52
C ARG A 8 -13.03 -11.33 -20.54
N ARG A 9 -12.91 -10.06 -20.92
CA ARG A 9 -11.63 -9.37 -21.10
C ARG A 9 -10.99 -8.87 -19.81
N SER A 10 -11.81 -8.49 -18.83
CA SER A 10 -11.36 -8.07 -17.50
C SER A 10 -11.16 -9.24 -16.53
N GLY A 11 -11.79 -10.39 -16.82
CA GLY A 11 -11.87 -11.53 -15.91
C GLY A 11 -12.74 -11.26 -14.68
N VAL A 12 -13.60 -10.23 -14.71
CA VAL A 12 -14.56 -9.90 -13.65
C VAL A 12 -15.94 -10.40 -14.03
N SER A 13 -16.61 -11.12 -13.14
CA SER A 13 -17.95 -11.65 -13.41
C SER A 13 -18.96 -10.52 -13.70
N VAL A 14 -19.97 -10.78 -14.54
CA VAL A 14 -21.03 -9.80 -14.82
C VAL A 14 -21.75 -9.33 -13.54
N PRO A 15 -22.09 -10.20 -12.57
CA PRO A 15 -22.61 -9.75 -11.28
C PRO A 15 -21.68 -8.77 -10.55
N THR A 16 -20.38 -9.04 -10.51
CA THR A 16 -19.39 -8.17 -9.88
C THR A 16 -19.24 -6.84 -10.62
N ILE A 17 -19.27 -6.84 -11.96
CA ILE A 17 -19.28 -5.59 -12.75
C ILE A 17 -20.52 -4.76 -12.41
N LYS A 18 -21.71 -5.37 -12.36
CA LYS A 18 -22.94 -4.68 -11.96
C LYS A 18 -22.86 -4.15 -10.52
N PHE A 19 -22.22 -4.89 -9.62
CA PHE A 19 -21.93 -4.43 -8.28
C PHE A 19 -21.05 -3.19 -8.30
N TYR A 20 -19.91 -3.20 -9.00
CA TYR A 20 -19.03 -2.02 -9.10
C TYR A 20 -19.69 -0.80 -9.77
N LEU A 21 -20.59 -1.01 -10.74
CA LEU A 21 -21.41 0.07 -11.31
C LEU A 21 -22.36 0.68 -10.27
N ARG A 22 -23.07 -0.14 -9.48
CA ARG A 22 -23.96 0.33 -8.41
C ARG A 22 -23.19 1.05 -7.31
N GLU A 23 -22.03 0.50 -6.97
CA GLU A 23 -21.10 1.10 -6.02
C GLU A 23 -20.32 2.27 -6.61
N GLN A 24 -20.54 2.70 -7.87
CA GLN A 24 -19.83 3.82 -8.50
C GLN A 24 -18.29 3.65 -8.54
N LEU A 25 -17.79 2.43 -8.37
CA LEU A 25 -16.38 2.09 -8.54
C LEU A 25 -16.01 1.97 -10.01
N LEU A 26 -16.99 1.73 -10.90
CA LEU A 26 -16.83 1.72 -12.34
C LEU A 26 -17.78 2.78 -12.94
N PRO A 27 -17.31 3.69 -13.82
CA PRO A 27 -18.20 4.57 -14.57
C PRO A 27 -19.22 3.80 -15.40
N PRO A 28 -20.42 4.36 -15.62
CA PRO A 28 -21.38 3.75 -16.53
C PRO A 28 -20.86 3.77 -17.97
N GLY A 29 -21.14 2.70 -18.72
CA GLY A 29 -20.88 2.68 -20.16
C GLY A 29 -21.79 3.64 -20.92
N ALA A 30 -21.42 3.97 -22.16
CA ALA A 30 -22.21 4.84 -23.03
C ALA A 30 -23.58 4.18 -23.34
N PRO A 31 -24.71 4.83 -23.03
CA PRO A 31 -26.02 4.26 -23.28
C PRO A 31 -26.26 4.13 -24.79
N THR A 32 -26.73 2.95 -25.21
CA THR A 32 -27.07 2.65 -26.62
C THR A 32 -28.54 2.30 -26.81
N ALA A 33 -29.22 1.84 -25.77
CA ALA A 33 -30.68 1.63 -25.72
C ALA A 33 -31.14 1.57 -24.25
N ARG A 34 -32.47 1.48 -24.00
CA ARG A 34 -33.08 1.50 -22.66
C ARG A 34 -32.42 0.56 -21.63
N ASN A 35 -31.90 -0.60 -22.07
CA ASN A 35 -31.20 -1.58 -21.23
C ASN A 35 -29.83 -1.99 -21.81
N GLN A 36 -29.19 -1.15 -22.63
CA GLN A 36 -27.91 -1.47 -23.25
C GLN A 36 -26.92 -0.32 -23.08
N ALA A 37 -25.68 -0.70 -22.77
CA ALA A 37 -24.54 0.21 -22.70
C ALA A 37 -23.34 -0.39 -23.43
N GLU A 38 -22.49 0.49 -23.94
CA GLU A 38 -21.20 0.16 -24.52
C GLU A 38 -20.06 0.61 -23.61
N TYR A 39 -19.11 -0.31 -23.44
CA TYR A 39 -17.91 -0.14 -22.63
C TYR A 39 -16.66 -0.16 -23.51
N ASP A 40 -15.59 0.44 -23.07
CA ASP A 40 -14.33 0.57 -23.83
C ASP A 40 -13.13 0.01 -23.04
N GLU A 41 -11.92 0.25 -23.54
CA GLU A 41 -10.68 -0.18 -22.87
C GLU A 41 -10.44 0.50 -21.52
N THR A 42 -10.99 1.69 -21.30
CA THR A 42 -10.85 2.38 -20.02
C THR A 42 -11.57 1.61 -18.92
N HIS A 43 -12.72 1.01 -19.23
CA HIS A 43 -13.46 0.12 -18.32
C HIS A 43 -12.69 -1.17 -18.03
N VAL A 44 -12.06 -1.78 -19.05
CA VAL A 44 -11.22 -2.97 -18.85
C VAL A 44 -10.04 -2.65 -17.92
N SER A 45 -9.36 -1.53 -18.18
CA SER A 45 -8.20 -1.08 -17.40
C SER A 45 -8.59 -0.77 -15.96
N ARG A 46 -9.72 -0.10 -15.75
CA ARG A 46 -10.25 0.21 -14.41
C ARG A 46 -10.63 -1.06 -13.64
N LEU A 47 -11.28 -2.02 -14.29
CA LEU A 47 -11.62 -3.31 -13.65
C LEU A 47 -10.37 -4.10 -13.25
N ARG A 48 -9.32 -4.09 -14.07
CA ARG A 48 -8.03 -4.70 -13.72
C ARG A 48 -7.38 -4.01 -12.53
N LEU A 49 -7.44 -2.67 -12.48
CA LEU A 49 -6.94 -1.91 -11.35
C LEU A 49 -7.72 -2.24 -10.06
N ILE A 50 -9.05 -2.27 -10.10
CA ILE A 50 -9.87 -2.64 -8.93
C ILE A 50 -9.45 -4.01 -8.40
N ARG A 51 -9.30 -5.01 -9.28
CA ARG A 51 -8.85 -6.36 -8.88
C ARG A 51 -7.45 -6.37 -8.28
N LEU A 52 -6.53 -5.56 -8.81
CA LEU A 52 -5.18 -5.44 -8.27
C LEU A 52 -5.24 -4.87 -6.85
N LEU A 53 -6.01 -3.80 -6.64
CA LEU A 53 -6.10 -3.14 -5.34
C LEU A 53 -6.79 -4.02 -4.28
N THR A 54 -7.88 -4.70 -4.63
CA THR A 54 -8.58 -5.61 -3.68
C THR A 54 -7.86 -6.93 -3.48
N GLY A 55 -7.20 -7.46 -4.51
CA GLY A 55 -6.60 -8.79 -4.49
C GLY A 55 -5.15 -8.80 -4.02
N ILE A 56 -4.29 -7.97 -4.63
CA ILE A 56 -2.86 -7.90 -4.27
C ILE A 56 -2.65 -6.87 -3.18
N GLY A 57 -3.26 -5.69 -3.32
CA GLY A 57 -3.19 -4.62 -2.31
C GLY A 57 -4.00 -4.91 -1.05
N MET A 58 -4.83 -5.97 -1.05
CA MET A 58 -5.70 -6.36 0.07
C MET A 58 -6.54 -5.20 0.64
N MET A 59 -6.84 -4.21 -0.20
CA MET A 59 -7.55 -3.01 0.20
C MET A 59 -9.04 -3.28 0.40
N SER A 60 -9.64 -2.63 1.40
CA SER A 60 -11.09 -2.58 1.55
C SER A 60 -11.73 -1.86 0.35
N LEU A 61 -12.99 -2.15 0.04
CA LEU A 61 -13.70 -1.43 -1.03
C LEU A 61 -13.82 0.07 -0.76
N ALA A 62 -13.84 0.48 0.52
CA ALA A 62 -13.83 1.89 0.90
C ALA A 62 -12.50 2.55 0.49
N SER A 63 -11.36 1.94 0.84
CA SER A 63 -10.03 2.41 0.46
C SER A 63 -9.84 2.42 -1.06
N VAL A 64 -10.34 1.40 -1.76
CA VAL A 64 -10.32 1.36 -3.24
C VAL A 64 -11.11 2.54 -3.83
N ARG A 65 -12.27 2.89 -3.27
CA ARG A 65 -13.06 4.04 -3.72
C ARG A 65 -12.27 5.35 -3.60
N GLU A 66 -11.60 5.57 -2.47
CA GLU A 66 -10.79 6.77 -2.25
C GLU A 66 -9.65 6.88 -3.25
N VAL A 67 -8.95 5.77 -3.49
CA VAL A 67 -7.84 5.70 -4.45
C VAL A 67 -8.33 5.97 -5.87
N LEU A 68 -9.47 5.38 -6.28
CA LEU A 68 -10.04 5.62 -7.59
C LEU A 68 -10.49 7.08 -7.77
N ALA A 69 -11.10 7.67 -6.74
CA ALA A 69 -11.47 9.09 -6.77
C ALA A 69 -10.24 10.01 -6.91
N ALA A 70 -9.12 9.65 -6.27
CA ALA A 70 -7.87 10.36 -6.44
C ALA A 70 -7.28 10.18 -7.86
N ILE A 71 -7.40 9.01 -8.46
CA ILE A 71 -6.98 8.78 -9.85
C ILE A 71 -7.83 9.59 -10.83
N ASP A 72 -9.13 9.69 -10.59
CA ASP A 72 -10.07 10.41 -11.46
C ASP A 72 -9.90 11.94 -11.34
N ASN A 73 -9.23 12.42 -10.29
CA ASN A 73 -8.89 13.83 -10.11
C ASN A 73 -7.55 14.17 -10.79
N ASN A 74 -7.63 14.59 -12.05
CA ASN A 74 -6.47 14.97 -12.88
C ASN A 74 -5.68 16.20 -12.36
N CYS A 75 -6.17 16.90 -11.33
CA CYS A 75 -5.48 18.03 -10.72
C CYS A 75 -4.59 17.62 -9.52
N LEU A 76 -4.65 16.37 -9.07
CA LEU A 76 -3.80 15.91 -7.97
C LEU A 76 -2.35 15.78 -8.43
N SER A 77 -1.44 16.32 -7.61
CA SER A 77 -0.01 16.09 -7.82
C SER A 77 0.33 14.62 -7.57
N PRO A 78 1.38 14.07 -8.22
CA PRO A 78 1.84 12.71 -7.98
C PRO A 78 2.10 12.41 -6.49
N GLN A 79 2.64 13.39 -5.76
CA GLN A 79 2.87 13.29 -4.32
C GLN A 79 1.57 13.09 -3.54
N ARG A 80 0.51 13.86 -3.85
CA ARG A 80 -0.78 13.72 -3.16
C ARG A 80 -1.47 12.41 -3.52
N LEU A 81 -1.33 11.94 -4.76
CA LEU A 81 -1.82 10.63 -5.17
C LEU A 81 -1.12 9.51 -4.39
N ALA A 82 0.20 9.55 -4.27
CA ALA A 82 0.96 8.58 -3.47
C ALA A 82 0.54 8.57 -2.00
N GLN A 83 0.29 9.73 -1.39
CA GLN A 83 -0.22 9.82 -0.01
C GLN A 83 -1.59 9.13 0.17
N VAL A 84 -2.52 9.31 -0.77
CA VAL A 84 -3.83 8.64 -0.71
C VAL A 84 -3.64 7.12 -0.78
N VAL A 85 -2.76 6.63 -1.66
CA VAL A 85 -2.48 5.21 -1.81
C VAL A 85 -1.80 4.64 -0.56
N ASN A 86 -0.79 5.32 -0.01
CA ASN A 86 -0.08 4.89 1.19
C ASN A 86 -1.04 4.79 2.38
N ARG A 87 -1.91 5.78 2.56
CA ARG A 87 -2.97 5.73 3.57
C ARG A 87 -3.91 4.54 3.35
N ALA A 88 -4.30 4.26 2.11
CA ALA A 88 -5.17 3.13 1.78
C ALA A 88 -4.50 1.76 1.99
N LEU A 89 -3.17 1.70 1.95
CA LEU A 89 -2.37 0.50 2.24
C LEU A 89 -2.19 0.27 3.74
N LEU A 90 -2.25 1.33 4.54
CA LEU A 90 -2.17 1.21 6.00
C LEU A 90 -3.48 0.59 6.51
N PRO A 91 -3.41 -0.57 7.17
CA PRO A 91 -4.60 -1.18 7.74
C PRO A 91 -5.16 -0.25 8.83
N GLU A 92 -6.46 0.09 8.77
CA GLU A 92 -7.20 0.64 9.91
C GLU A 92 -7.33 -0.46 10.98
N HIS A 93 -6.24 -0.82 11.65
CA HIS A 93 -6.29 -1.69 12.81
C HIS A 93 -6.04 -0.83 14.05
N ALA A 94 -7.14 -0.61 14.78
CA ALA A 94 -7.15 -0.09 16.12
C ALA A 94 -6.32 -1.01 17.02
N MET A 95 -5.04 -0.66 17.21
CA MET A 95 -4.32 -1.12 18.38
C MET A 95 -4.91 -0.38 19.59
N PRO A 96 -5.13 -1.05 20.73
CA PRO A 96 -5.61 -0.38 21.93
C PRO A 96 -4.62 0.74 22.30
N SER A 97 -5.16 1.88 22.72
CA SER A 97 -4.38 2.98 23.29
C SER A 97 -3.48 2.45 24.40
N SER A 98 -2.17 2.63 24.27
CA SER A 98 -1.22 2.23 25.31
C SER A 98 -1.30 3.15 26.52
N ASP A 99 -1.10 2.56 27.70
CA ASP A 99 -1.14 3.16 29.04
C ASP A 99 -0.11 4.32 29.18
N PRO A 100 -0.42 5.43 29.88
CA PRO A 100 0.44 6.59 29.97
C PRO A 100 1.54 6.35 31.01
N GLY A 101 2.62 5.70 30.59
CA GLY A 101 3.70 5.29 31.49
C GLY A 101 5.09 5.26 30.84
N CYS A 102 5.46 6.29 30.07
CA CYS A 102 6.87 6.52 29.70
C CYS A 102 7.14 8.02 29.52
N HIS A 103 8.34 8.44 29.95
CA HIS A 103 8.84 9.80 29.75
C HIS A 103 9.13 10.04 28.25
N ASP A 104 8.68 11.20 27.78
CA ASP A 104 8.47 11.65 26.39
C ASP A 104 7.30 11.01 25.63
N PRO A 105 6.35 11.82 25.09
CA PRO A 105 5.26 11.30 24.29
C PRO A 105 5.83 10.70 22.98
N PRO A 106 5.40 9.48 22.58
CA PRO A 106 5.87 8.82 21.36
C PRO A 106 5.84 9.69 20.09
N ALA A 107 4.91 10.65 20.01
CA ALA A 107 4.81 11.61 18.92
C ALA A 107 6.02 12.56 18.79
N SER A 108 6.59 13.05 19.91
CA SER A 108 7.78 13.92 19.85
C SER A 108 9.00 13.13 19.41
N ARG A 109 9.11 11.86 19.83
CA ARG A 109 10.19 10.94 19.41
C ARG A 109 10.13 10.63 17.92
N VAL A 110 8.94 10.38 17.36
CA VAL A 110 8.78 10.23 15.90
C VAL A 110 9.17 11.51 15.15
N GLY A 111 8.84 12.69 15.70
CA GLY A 111 9.30 13.97 15.17
C GLY A 111 10.82 14.05 15.08
N SER A 112 11.50 13.87 16.22
CA SER A 112 12.97 13.90 16.31
C SER A 112 13.63 12.83 15.43
N PHE A 113 13.06 11.63 15.33
CA PHE A 113 13.54 10.56 14.45
C PHE A 113 13.47 10.98 12.98
N LEU A 114 12.32 11.51 12.53
CA LEU A 114 12.13 11.96 11.15
C LEU A 114 13.02 13.16 10.81
N ASP A 115 13.21 14.07 11.75
CA ASP A 115 14.13 15.21 11.60
C ASP A 115 15.59 14.72 11.51
N GLY A 116 15.96 13.72 12.32
CA GLY A 116 17.30 13.12 12.32
C GLY A 116 17.67 12.42 11.01
N VAL A 117 16.69 11.77 10.36
CA VAL A 117 16.89 11.18 9.01
C VAL A 117 16.66 12.18 7.88
N GLY A 118 16.21 13.40 8.17
CA GLY A 118 16.00 14.46 7.18
C GLY A 118 14.72 14.32 6.34
N TRP A 119 13.73 13.54 6.80
CA TRP A 119 12.49 13.31 6.05
C TRP A 119 11.43 14.36 6.39
N ASN A 120 11.03 15.16 5.40
CA ASN A 120 9.95 16.13 5.54
C ASN A 120 8.57 15.48 5.39
N VAL A 121 8.02 14.99 6.50
CA VAL A 121 6.65 14.48 6.61
C VAL A 121 5.77 15.53 7.30
N ARG A 122 4.48 15.63 6.94
CA ARG A 122 3.57 16.58 7.61
C ARG A 122 3.19 16.11 9.02
N ALA A 123 2.96 17.03 9.95
CA ALA A 123 2.60 16.70 11.35
C ALA A 123 1.30 15.91 11.47
N ASP A 124 0.35 16.16 10.56
CA ASP A 124 -0.95 15.50 10.48
C ASP A 124 -0.97 14.28 9.56
N ALA A 125 0.19 13.80 9.11
CA ALA A 125 0.28 12.66 8.22
C ALA A 125 -0.08 11.35 8.95
N PRO A 126 -1.02 10.51 8.45
CA PRO A 126 -1.43 9.27 9.10
C PRO A 126 -0.28 8.25 9.25
N GLU A 127 0.75 8.36 8.40
CA GLU A 127 1.96 7.55 8.48
C GLU A 127 2.74 7.83 9.78
N ARG A 128 2.73 9.07 10.28
CA ARG A 128 3.35 9.42 11.57
C ARG A 128 2.64 8.73 12.72
N GLU A 129 1.32 8.74 12.70
CA GLU A 129 0.52 8.06 13.73
C GLU A 129 0.76 6.54 13.71
N SER A 130 0.85 5.97 12.52
CA SER A 130 1.17 4.54 12.36
C SER A 130 2.56 4.20 12.91
N LEU A 131 3.56 5.03 12.63
CA LEU A 131 4.91 4.85 13.18
C LEU A 131 4.92 4.99 14.71
N VAL A 132 4.23 5.99 15.26
CA VAL A 132 4.03 6.14 16.72
C VAL A 132 3.53 4.83 17.32
N ARG A 133 2.47 4.24 16.76
CA ARG A 133 1.89 2.98 17.27
C ARG A 133 2.89 1.81 17.21
N VAL A 134 3.67 1.69 16.14
CA VAL A 134 4.71 0.66 16.02
C VAL A 134 5.78 0.83 17.09
N LEU A 135 6.26 2.05 17.31
CA LEU A 135 7.28 2.34 18.32
C LEU A 135 6.77 2.05 19.73
N THR A 136 5.57 2.50 20.06
CA THR A 136 4.94 2.20 21.36
C THR A 136 4.76 0.70 21.58
N ALA A 137 4.40 -0.07 20.55
CA ALA A 137 4.30 -1.52 20.65
C ALA A 137 5.67 -2.19 20.89
N LEU A 138 6.73 -1.71 20.24
CA LEU A 138 8.10 -2.21 20.45
C LEU A 138 8.63 -1.89 21.84
N GLU A 139 8.34 -0.69 22.36
CA GLU A 139 8.66 -0.29 23.73
C GLU A 139 7.95 -1.17 24.75
N GLY A 140 6.66 -1.47 24.53
CA GLY A 140 5.89 -2.40 25.36
C GLY A 140 6.46 -3.83 25.39
N LEU A 141 7.26 -4.21 24.38
CA LEU A 141 7.99 -5.48 24.32
C LEU A 141 9.42 -5.37 24.88
N GLY A 142 9.82 -4.21 25.40
CA GLY A 142 11.13 -3.98 26.01
C GLY A 142 12.27 -3.79 25.01
N VAL A 143 12.00 -3.38 23.76
CA VAL A 143 13.03 -3.08 22.75
C VAL A 143 13.56 -1.65 22.98
N PRO A 144 14.80 -1.45 23.44
CA PRO A 144 15.21 -0.19 24.09
C PRO A 144 15.81 0.88 23.15
N CYS A 145 16.19 0.54 21.91
CA CYS A 145 16.94 1.46 21.02
C CYS A 145 16.30 1.57 19.64
N ILE A 146 15.40 2.52 19.47
CA ILE A 146 14.66 2.73 18.21
C ILE A 146 15.61 3.24 17.12
N GLU A 147 16.40 4.27 17.37
CA GLU A 147 17.24 4.92 16.36
C GLU A 147 18.25 3.95 15.70
N ASP A 148 18.97 3.18 16.52
CA ASP A 148 19.95 2.20 16.01
C ASP A 148 19.28 1.00 15.32
N VAL A 149 18.13 0.54 15.84
CA VAL A 149 17.41 -0.60 15.26
C VAL A 149 16.83 -0.24 13.89
N PHE A 150 16.38 1.01 13.71
CA PHE A 150 15.75 1.44 12.46
C PHE A 150 16.74 1.94 11.40
N ALA A 151 18.00 2.23 11.74
CA ALA A 151 18.97 2.74 10.77
C ALA A 151 19.09 1.88 9.47
N PRO A 152 19.15 0.53 9.52
CA PRO A 152 19.15 -0.29 8.31
C PRO A 152 17.83 -0.23 7.52
N TYR A 153 16.71 -0.02 8.21
CA TYR A 153 15.39 0.13 7.58
C TYR A 153 15.28 1.47 6.87
N VAL A 154 15.83 2.54 7.47
CA VAL A 154 15.91 3.87 6.86
C VAL A 154 16.76 3.82 5.60
N ASP A 155 17.99 3.28 5.67
CA ASP A 155 18.87 3.15 4.50
C ASP A 155 18.21 2.35 3.37
N ALA A 156 17.55 1.24 3.70
CA ALA A 156 16.81 0.45 2.71
C ALA A 156 15.64 1.24 2.10
N ALA A 157 14.85 1.94 2.93
CA ALA A 157 13.71 2.73 2.48
C ALA A 157 14.14 3.89 1.57
N GLU A 158 15.19 4.62 1.92
CA GLU A 158 15.72 5.72 1.08
C GLU A 158 16.19 5.22 -0.28
N ARG A 159 17.00 4.15 -0.30
CA ARG A 159 17.51 3.58 -1.55
C ARG A 159 16.40 3.09 -2.47
N LEU A 160 15.33 2.55 -1.91
CA LEU A 160 14.18 2.09 -2.69
C LEU A 160 13.34 3.27 -3.18
N ALA A 161 12.99 4.21 -2.30
CA ALA A 161 12.16 5.36 -2.64
C ALA A 161 12.74 6.18 -3.80
N VAL A 162 14.04 6.48 -3.77
CA VAL A 162 14.71 7.21 -4.87
C VAL A 162 14.56 6.47 -6.20
N ARG A 163 14.83 5.16 -6.22
CA ARG A 163 14.76 4.35 -7.45
C ARG A 163 13.33 4.17 -7.96
N GLU A 164 12.36 4.10 -7.06
CA GLU A 164 10.95 3.99 -7.43
C GLU A 164 10.44 5.29 -8.04
N ILE A 165 10.79 6.43 -7.45
CA ILE A 165 10.48 7.76 -7.98
C ILE A 165 11.10 7.93 -9.37
N GLU A 166 12.39 7.63 -9.54
CA GLU A 166 13.08 7.69 -10.84
C GLU A 166 12.38 6.85 -11.91
N ARG A 167 11.90 5.64 -11.56
CA ARG A 167 11.13 4.78 -12.48
C ARG A 167 9.74 5.32 -12.80
N GLN A 168 9.15 6.11 -11.91
CA GLN A 168 7.85 6.74 -12.13
C GLN A 168 7.95 7.97 -13.05
N LEU A 169 9.07 8.68 -13.05
CA LEU A 169 9.29 9.95 -13.78
C LEU A 169 9.32 9.87 -15.32
N GLY A 170 8.83 8.80 -15.94
CA GLY A 170 8.88 8.65 -17.40
C GLY A 170 7.76 7.89 -18.08
N THR A 171 6.82 7.24 -17.37
CA THR A 171 5.78 6.42 -18.03
C THR A 171 4.51 6.22 -17.21
N GLY A 172 3.36 6.58 -17.80
CA GLY A 172 2.02 6.13 -17.37
C GLY A 172 1.15 7.22 -16.72
N GLY A 173 -0.18 7.02 -16.77
CA GLY A 173 -1.14 7.89 -16.06
C GLY A 173 -1.24 7.57 -14.56
N ALA A 174 -2.08 8.30 -13.83
CA ALA A 174 -2.29 8.14 -12.39
C ALA A 174 -2.55 6.68 -11.97
N ALA A 175 -3.36 5.95 -12.73
CA ALA A 175 -3.62 4.53 -12.48
C ALA A 175 -2.35 3.64 -12.52
N THR A 176 -1.40 3.95 -13.40
CA THR A 176 -0.11 3.23 -13.48
C THR A 176 0.77 3.54 -12.28
N VAL A 177 0.80 4.79 -11.83
CA VAL A 177 1.53 5.21 -10.62
C VAL A 177 1.00 4.45 -9.41
N VAL A 178 -0.34 4.48 -9.19
CA VAL A 178 -0.98 3.74 -8.10
C VAL A 178 -0.66 2.25 -8.16
N ALA A 179 -0.84 1.62 -9.31
CA ALA A 179 -0.56 0.20 -9.47
C ALA A 179 0.91 -0.14 -9.13
N ARG A 180 1.86 0.71 -9.54
CA ARG A 180 3.28 0.53 -9.24
C ARG A 180 3.55 0.63 -7.74
N VAL A 181 3.06 1.67 -7.07
CA VAL A 181 3.22 1.84 -5.61
C VAL A 181 2.77 0.58 -4.87
N VAL A 182 1.54 0.11 -5.16
CA VAL A 182 0.99 -1.08 -4.50
C VAL A 182 1.78 -2.35 -4.82
N LEU A 183 2.14 -2.57 -6.09
CA LEU A 183 2.86 -3.78 -6.49
C LEU A 183 4.27 -3.84 -5.92
N PHE A 184 5.00 -2.71 -5.90
CA PHE A 184 6.36 -2.68 -5.38
C PHE A 184 6.39 -2.83 -3.86
N GLU A 185 5.45 -2.22 -3.13
CA GLU A 185 5.30 -2.42 -1.68
C GLU A 185 5.10 -3.92 -1.35
N VAL A 186 4.16 -4.57 -2.05
CA VAL A 186 3.87 -6.00 -1.83
C VAL A 186 5.07 -6.87 -2.23
N ALA A 187 5.70 -6.58 -3.37
CA ALA A 187 6.88 -7.32 -3.83
C ALA A 187 8.03 -7.20 -2.82
N PHE A 188 8.29 -6.01 -2.29
CA PHE A 188 9.31 -5.79 -1.28
C PHE A 188 9.02 -6.57 0.00
N ALA A 189 7.79 -6.52 0.50
CA ALA A 189 7.40 -7.28 1.68
C ALA A 189 7.62 -8.79 1.50
N ILE A 190 7.32 -9.34 0.32
CA ILE A 190 7.57 -10.74 -0.03
C ILE A 190 9.07 -11.03 -0.07
N MET A 191 9.85 -10.25 -0.82
CA MET A 191 11.29 -10.45 -0.96
C MET A 191 12.02 -10.34 0.39
N ARG A 192 11.62 -9.39 1.25
CA ARG A 192 12.16 -9.26 2.60
C ARG A 192 11.92 -10.51 3.44
N ARG A 193 10.71 -11.09 3.37
CA ARG A 193 10.39 -12.35 4.07
C ARG A 193 11.19 -13.52 3.51
N MET A 194 11.36 -13.60 2.18
CA MET A 194 12.19 -14.63 1.54
C MET A 194 13.67 -14.53 1.96
N ALA A 195 14.23 -13.31 1.94
CA ALA A 195 15.60 -13.06 2.39
C ALA A 195 15.78 -13.42 3.87
N TYR A 196 14.81 -13.08 4.72
CA TYR A 196 14.82 -13.45 6.13
C TYR A 196 14.85 -14.97 6.31
N THR A 197 13.95 -15.71 5.65
CA THR A 197 13.92 -17.18 5.72
C THR A 197 15.20 -17.80 5.17
N HIS A 198 15.76 -17.27 4.08
CA HIS A 198 17.03 -17.73 3.52
C HIS A 198 18.18 -17.64 4.53
N HIS A 199 18.34 -16.48 5.17
CA HIS A 199 19.41 -16.29 6.16
C HIS A 199 19.21 -17.09 7.45
N LEU A 200 17.95 -17.34 7.86
CA LEU A 200 17.69 -18.27 8.95
C LEU A 200 18.12 -19.70 8.59
N GLY A 201 17.84 -20.16 7.38
CA GLY A 201 18.26 -21.48 6.91
C GLY A 201 19.78 -21.69 6.99
N LEU A 202 20.56 -20.70 6.54
CA LEU A 202 22.03 -20.75 6.59
C LEU A 202 22.58 -20.86 8.03
N ARG A 203 21.88 -20.27 9.01
CA ARG A 203 22.27 -20.36 10.43
C ARG A 203 21.94 -21.73 11.02
N THR A 204 20.76 -22.27 10.72
CA THR A 204 20.37 -23.60 11.19
C THR A 204 21.25 -24.71 10.61
N GLU A 205 21.71 -24.58 9.36
CA GLU A 205 22.64 -25.52 8.73
C GLU A 205 24.06 -25.44 9.34
N SER A 206 24.47 -24.27 9.85
CA SER A 206 25.76 -24.10 10.54
C SER A 206 25.72 -24.52 12.01
N ASP A 207 24.56 -24.45 12.67
CA ASP A 207 24.37 -24.88 14.07
C ASP A 207 24.04 -26.38 14.24
N GLY A 208 24.07 -27.16 13.15
CA GLY A 208 24.19 -28.63 13.15
C GLY A 208 23.53 -29.39 14.31
N CYS A 209 22.20 -29.48 14.34
CA CYS A 209 21.52 -30.44 15.20
C CYS A 209 21.85 -31.86 14.70
N PRO A 210 22.45 -32.76 15.52
CA PRO A 210 22.75 -34.11 15.07
C PRO A 210 21.46 -34.89 14.82
N PRO A 211 21.41 -35.78 13.80
CA PRO A 211 20.20 -36.53 13.50
C PRO A 211 19.83 -37.42 14.69
N THR A 212 18.63 -37.22 15.22
CA THR A 212 17.97 -38.16 16.12
C THR A 212 17.84 -39.51 15.41
N ARG A 213 18.60 -40.49 15.88
CA ARG A 213 18.45 -41.92 15.54
C ARG A 213 17.20 -42.50 16.18
#